data_AF-A0A497MFG1-F1
#
_entry.id   AF-A0A497MFG1-F1
#
_cell.length_a   1.000
_cell.length_b   1.000
_cell.length_c   1.000
_cell.angle_alpha   90.00
_cell.angle_beta   90.00
_cell.angle_gamma   90.00
#
_symmetry.space_group_name_H-M   'P 1'
#
loop_
_entity.id
_entity.type
_entity.pdbx_description
1 polymer ?
#
loop_
_entity_poly.entity_id
_entity_poly.type
_entity_poly.pdbx_seq_one_letter_code
_entity_poly.pdbx_strand_id
1 'polypeptide(L)'
;MNNIKIFEFIEQLVEHIKSKNTFDAILQDVKQTKKTWDQVARKRVGSVVKDMFRKLFPEIEIKEALYIEGEGPPVLWKKPYDLFGSGGVYPDIGILRPERIAIELDHSEIGRPEIPGSRLKVALAKASFNYLSGDWNYCFVLFHNISGKPIKPYLNRETEQKILRFYEERLHTKLYIFE
;
A
#
# COMPACT_ATOMS: atom_id res chain seq x y z
N MET A 1 -23.18 5.57 -4.44
CA MET A 1 -22.35 5.87 -3.25
C MET A 1 -21.30 4.76 -3.20
N ASN A 2 -19.96 4.93 -3.24
CA ASN A 2 -19.09 6.05 -2.88
C ASN A 2 -17.65 5.87 -3.45
N ASN A 3 -17.46 5.71 -4.77
CA ASN A 3 -16.09 5.73 -5.34
C ASN A 3 -15.37 7.05 -5.00
N ILE A 4 -16.09 8.17 -4.89
CA ILE A 4 -15.52 9.47 -4.53
C ILE A 4 -14.87 9.43 -3.14
N LYS A 5 -15.50 8.78 -2.15
CA LYS A 5 -14.97 8.79 -0.78
C LYS A 5 -13.72 7.93 -0.61
N ILE A 6 -13.52 6.87 -1.40
CA ILE A 6 -12.32 6.03 -1.26
C ILE A 6 -11.09 6.70 -1.87
N PHE A 7 -11.24 7.38 -3.02
CA PHE A 7 -10.15 8.18 -3.56
C PHE A 7 -9.83 9.38 -2.67
N GLU A 8 -10.84 10.04 -2.11
CA GLU A 8 -10.66 11.08 -1.09
C GLU A 8 -9.92 10.52 0.14
N PHE A 9 -10.30 9.34 0.64
CA PHE A 9 -9.59 8.67 1.73
C PHE A 9 -8.11 8.43 1.39
N ILE A 10 -7.81 7.90 0.20
CA ILE A 10 -6.43 7.64 -0.23
C ILE A 10 -5.64 8.93 -0.41
N GLU A 11 -6.24 9.98 -0.97
CA GLU A 11 -5.59 11.28 -1.13
C GLU A 11 -5.25 11.92 0.22
N GLN A 12 -6.20 11.94 1.15
CA GLN A 12 -5.94 12.42 2.50
C GLN A 12 -4.89 11.54 3.21
N LEU A 13 -4.88 10.21 2.97
CA LEU A 13 -3.89 9.30 3.55
C LEU A 13 -2.48 9.63 3.06
N VAL A 14 -2.33 9.81 1.75
CA VAL A 14 -1.07 10.19 1.13
C VAL A 14 -0.59 11.55 1.65
N GLU A 15 -1.50 12.53 1.78
CA GLU A 15 -1.17 13.83 2.35
C GLU A 15 -0.77 13.74 3.83
N HIS A 16 -1.45 12.91 4.62
CA HIS A 16 -1.10 12.69 6.02
C HIS A 16 0.28 12.05 6.17
N ILE A 17 0.56 11.02 5.40
CA ILE A 17 1.88 10.33 5.39
C ILE A 17 2.99 11.32 5.02
N LYS A 18 2.76 12.19 4.02
CA LYS A 18 3.71 13.24 3.61
C LYS A 18 3.90 14.30 4.69
N SER A 19 2.83 14.92 5.17
CA SER A 19 2.89 16.02 6.13
C SER A 19 3.50 15.61 7.49
N LYS A 20 3.43 14.32 7.83
CA LYS A 20 4.01 13.76 9.05
C LYS A 20 5.39 13.13 8.85
N ASN A 21 5.97 13.16 7.64
CA ASN A 21 7.20 12.46 7.29
C ASN A 21 7.21 11.00 7.80
N THR A 22 6.07 10.30 7.63
CA THR A 22 5.87 8.99 8.27
C THR A 22 6.91 7.97 7.81
N PHE A 23 7.33 8.05 6.54
CA PHE A 23 8.35 7.16 6.00
C PHE A 23 9.77 7.43 6.55
N ASP A 24 10.13 8.67 6.84
CA ASP A 24 11.39 8.96 7.56
C ASP A 24 11.36 8.43 8.99
N ALA A 25 10.22 8.58 9.66
CA ALA A 25 10.03 8.03 11.00
C ALA A 25 10.12 6.49 10.99
N ILE A 26 9.63 5.82 9.94
CA ILE A 26 9.82 4.38 9.73
C ILE A 26 11.31 4.05 9.65
N LEU A 27 12.11 4.79 8.88
CA LEU A 27 13.55 4.55 8.79
C LEU A 27 14.29 4.75 10.12
N GLN A 28 13.89 5.74 10.91
CA GLN A 28 14.45 5.97 12.24
C GLN A 28 14.15 4.79 13.18
N ASP A 29 12.90 4.33 13.20
CA ASP A 29 12.49 3.17 13.98
C ASP A 29 13.23 1.89 13.56
N VAL A 30 13.40 1.64 12.26
CA VAL A 30 14.15 0.47 11.76
C VAL A 30 15.60 0.52 12.23
N LYS A 31 16.23 1.70 12.33
CA LYS A 31 17.60 1.83 12.86
C LYS A 31 17.68 1.61 14.37
N GLN A 32 16.64 2.01 15.10
CA GLN A 32 16.59 1.94 16.56
C GLN A 32 16.08 0.59 17.07
N THR A 33 15.42 -0.18 16.22
CA THR A 33 14.81 -1.48 16.56
C THR A 33 15.45 -2.60 15.75
N LYS A 34 15.32 -3.85 16.19
CA LYS A 34 15.73 -5.03 15.39
C LYS A 34 14.63 -5.50 14.43
N LYS A 35 13.69 -4.64 14.07
CA LYS A 35 12.53 -4.99 13.22
C LYS A 35 12.81 -4.70 11.76
N THR A 36 12.15 -5.44 10.87
CA THR A 36 12.24 -5.18 9.43
C THR A 36 11.46 -3.92 9.06
N TRP A 37 11.78 -3.34 7.89
CA TRP A 37 11.04 -2.19 7.37
C TRP A 37 9.54 -2.48 7.26
N ASP A 38 9.16 -3.61 6.66
CA ASP A 38 7.75 -4.00 6.48
C ASP A 38 6.99 -4.04 7.81
N GLN A 39 7.60 -4.61 8.86
CA GLN A 39 6.99 -4.67 10.19
C GLN A 39 6.73 -3.29 10.77
N VAL A 40 7.67 -2.35 10.61
CA VAL A 40 7.53 -0.99 11.13
C VAL A 40 6.55 -0.18 10.26
N ALA A 41 6.64 -0.33 8.94
CA ALA A 41 5.79 0.36 7.97
C ALA A 41 4.33 -0.02 8.15
N ARG A 42 4.01 -1.32 8.20
CA ARG A 42 2.65 -1.80 8.45
C ARG A 42 2.07 -1.30 9.76
N LYS A 43 2.87 -1.28 10.83
CA LYS A 43 2.44 -0.74 12.12
C LYS A 43 2.12 0.76 12.03
N ARG A 44 3.04 1.56 11.48
CA ARG A 44 2.90 3.03 11.43
C ARG A 44 1.82 3.45 10.45
N VAL A 45 1.88 2.99 9.21
CA VAL A 45 0.89 3.30 8.18
C VAL A 45 -0.46 2.69 8.54
N GLY A 46 -0.50 1.46 9.07
CA GLY A 46 -1.73 0.84 9.55
C GLY A 46 -2.42 1.63 10.67
N SER A 47 -1.67 2.25 11.58
CA SER A 47 -2.24 3.17 12.58
C SER A 47 -2.88 4.39 11.93
N VAL A 48 -2.18 5.02 10.98
CA VAL A 48 -2.71 6.20 10.24
C VAL A 48 -3.98 5.82 9.48
N VAL A 49 -3.96 4.68 8.78
CA VAL A 49 -5.11 4.14 8.05
C VAL A 49 -6.30 3.94 8.99
N LYS A 50 -6.12 3.30 10.14
CA LYS A 50 -7.18 3.11 11.14
C LYS A 50 -7.78 4.44 11.60
N ASP A 51 -6.94 5.40 11.95
CA ASP A 51 -7.40 6.69 12.47
C ASP A 51 -8.17 7.50 11.41
N MET A 52 -7.71 7.46 10.17
CA MET A 52 -8.40 8.10 9.05
C MET A 52 -9.69 7.39 8.68
N PHE A 53 -9.68 6.06 8.69
CA PHE A 53 -10.86 5.26 8.38
C PHE A 53 -11.98 5.56 9.37
N ARG A 54 -11.69 5.64 10.69
CA ARG A 54 -12.67 6.04 11.71
C ARG A 54 -13.29 7.40 11.46
N LYS A 55 -12.49 8.36 10.95
CA LYS A 55 -12.96 9.73 10.71
C LYS A 55 -13.88 9.80 9.49
N LEU A 56 -13.55 9.09 8.42
CA LEU A 56 -14.27 9.18 7.14
C LEU A 56 -15.43 8.18 7.01
N PHE A 57 -15.39 7.09 7.77
CA PHE A 57 -16.41 6.03 7.80
C PHE A 57 -16.79 5.66 9.25
N PRO A 58 -17.25 6.62 10.08
CA PRO A 58 -17.55 6.39 11.49
C PRO A 58 -18.63 5.33 11.74
N GLU A 59 -19.47 5.05 10.74
CA GLU A 59 -20.53 4.04 10.79
C GLU A 59 -20.04 2.60 10.54
N ILE A 60 -18.78 2.42 10.13
CA ILE A 60 -18.22 1.12 9.78
C ILE A 60 -17.27 0.63 10.87
N GLU A 61 -17.57 -0.55 11.42
CA GLU A 61 -16.73 -1.24 12.40
C GLU A 61 -15.38 -1.67 11.79
N ILE A 62 -14.26 -1.13 12.30
CA ILE A 62 -12.90 -1.44 11.79
C ILE A 62 -12.61 -2.94 11.75
N LYS A 63 -13.01 -3.67 12.80
CA LYS A 63 -12.73 -5.12 12.94
C LYS A 63 -13.36 -5.97 11.83
N GLU A 64 -14.29 -5.40 11.07
CA GLU A 64 -14.99 -6.05 9.96
C GLU A 64 -14.58 -5.47 8.59
N ALA A 65 -13.96 -4.29 8.58
CA ALA A 65 -13.71 -3.51 7.38
C ALA A 65 -12.24 -3.31 7.05
N LEU A 66 -11.32 -3.50 8.00
CA LEU A 66 -9.90 -3.23 7.80
C LEU A 66 -9.04 -4.43 8.18
N TYR A 67 -8.16 -4.81 7.27
CA TYR A 67 -7.08 -5.74 7.47
C TYR A 67 -5.74 -5.01 7.47
N ILE A 68 -4.86 -5.37 8.41
CA ILE A 68 -3.46 -4.96 8.42
C ILE A 68 -2.65 -6.24 8.63
N GLU A 69 -1.71 -6.53 7.73
CA GLU A 69 -0.87 -7.72 7.87
C GLU A 69 -0.06 -7.65 9.18
N GLY A 70 -0.09 -8.76 9.93
CA GLY A 70 0.52 -8.87 11.25
C GLY A 70 -0.40 -8.51 12.43
N GLU A 71 -1.57 -7.91 12.20
CA GLU A 71 -2.58 -7.64 13.25
C GLU A 71 -3.69 -8.71 13.33
N GLY A 72 -3.70 -9.65 12.38
CA GLY A 72 -4.73 -10.68 12.26
C GLY A 72 -5.82 -10.32 11.23
N PRO A 73 -6.55 -11.32 10.70
CA PRO A 73 -7.62 -11.08 9.75
C PRO A 73 -8.87 -10.48 10.43
N PRO A 74 -9.71 -9.71 9.70
CA PRO A 74 -11.03 -9.31 10.16
C PRO A 74 -11.90 -10.52 10.51
N VAL A 75 -12.86 -10.34 11.43
CA VAL A 75 -13.65 -11.44 12.03
C VAL A 75 -14.34 -12.34 10.98
N LEU A 76 -14.76 -11.75 9.87
CA LEU A 76 -15.48 -12.45 8.79
C LEU A 76 -14.56 -12.98 7.68
N TRP A 77 -13.26 -12.72 7.76
CA TRP A 77 -12.30 -13.07 6.71
C TRP A 77 -11.67 -14.43 6.97
N LYS A 78 -12.11 -15.44 6.22
CA LYS A 78 -11.55 -16.80 6.28
C LYS A 78 -10.30 -16.89 5.40
N LYS A 79 -9.17 -17.31 5.99
CA LYS A 79 -8.00 -17.79 5.23
C LYS A 79 -8.32 -19.16 4.62
N PRO A 80 -7.91 -19.47 3.38
CA PRO A 80 -6.50 -19.71 3.04
C PRO A 80 -6.01 -19.01 1.75
N TYR A 81 -4.74 -19.21 1.39
CA TYR A 81 -4.16 -18.94 0.07
C TYR A 81 -4.42 -20.12 -0.87
N ASP A 82 -4.60 -19.85 -2.16
CA ASP A 82 -4.15 -20.76 -3.23
C ASP A 82 -3.84 -19.96 -4.51
N LEU A 83 -2.56 -19.70 -4.77
CA LEU A 83 -2.12 -19.15 -6.06
C LEU A 83 -2.32 -20.25 -7.12
N PHE A 84 -3.20 -19.96 -8.10
CA PHE A 84 -3.63 -20.86 -9.18
C PHE A 84 -4.69 -21.94 -8.82
N GLY A 85 -5.43 -21.74 -7.73
CA GLY A 85 -6.63 -22.53 -7.37
C GLY A 85 -7.65 -21.77 -6.48
N SER A 86 -7.25 -20.59 -6.01
CA SER A 86 -7.95 -19.50 -5.32
C SER A 86 -8.43 -19.71 -3.88
N GLY A 87 -7.59 -19.21 -2.96
CA GLY A 87 -7.96 -18.26 -1.91
C GLY A 87 -7.00 -17.06 -1.95
N GLY A 88 -7.51 -15.84 -1.77
CA GLY A 88 -6.96 -14.57 -2.29
C GLY A 88 -5.52 -14.13 -1.95
N VAL A 89 -5.08 -13.05 -2.63
CA VAL A 89 -3.81 -12.35 -2.34
C VAL A 89 -4.03 -11.35 -1.20
N TYR A 90 -3.13 -11.35 -0.22
CA TYR A 90 -3.23 -10.49 0.95
C TYR A 90 -2.28 -9.31 0.78
N PRO A 91 -2.81 -8.08 0.78
CA PRO A 91 -1.98 -6.89 0.76
C PRO A 91 -1.38 -6.60 2.13
N ASP A 92 -0.42 -5.70 2.21
CA ASP A 92 0.05 -5.18 3.51
C ASP A 92 -1.10 -4.58 4.33
N ILE A 93 -2.02 -3.88 3.67
CA ILE A 93 -3.22 -3.30 4.25
C ILE A 93 -4.40 -3.50 3.28
N GLY A 94 -5.50 -4.04 3.79
CA GLY A 94 -6.74 -4.24 3.03
C GLY A 94 -7.88 -3.43 3.63
N ILE A 95 -8.63 -2.73 2.79
CA ILE A 95 -9.93 -2.16 3.18
C ILE A 95 -10.99 -3.00 2.47
N LEU A 96 -11.90 -3.59 3.24
CA LEU A 96 -12.94 -4.51 2.75
C LEU A 96 -14.28 -3.78 2.55
N ARG A 97 -14.50 -2.71 3.29
CA ARG A 97 -15.69 -1.86 3.23
C ARG A 97 -15.28 -0.39 3.37
N PRO A 98 -15.96 0.55 2.70
CA PRO A 98 -17.10 0.32 1.80
C PRO A 98 -16.70 -0.31 0.46
N GLU A 99 -15.43 -0.20 0.09
CA GLU A 99 -14.87 -0.75 -1.14
C GLU A 99 -13.77 -1.75 -0.80
N ARG A 100 -13.56 -2.74 -1.68
CA ARG A 100 -12.45 -3.68 -1.57
C ARG A 100 -11.21 -3.06 -2.18
N ILE A 101 -10.34 -2.46 -1.38
CA ILE A 101 -9.08 -1.88 -1.85
C ILE A 101 -7.87 -2.52 -1.17
N ALA A 102 -6.82 -2.75 -1.95
CA ALA A 102 -5.52 -3.22 -1.49
C ALA A 102 -4.55 -2.04 -1.43
N ILE A 103 -3.76 -1.96 -0.37
CA ILE A 103 -2.66 -1.02 -0.23
C ILE A 103 -1.39 -1.84 0.00
N GLU A 104 -0.45 -1.73 -0.95
CA GLU A 104 0.90 -2.29 -0.84
C GLU A 104 1.87 -1.22 -0.34
N LEU A 105 2.70 -1.59 0.62
CA LEU A 105 3.78 -0.78 1.15
C LEU A 105 5.09 -1.37 0.63
N ASP A 106 5.81 -0.59 -0.17
CA ASP A 106 7.09 -1.07 -0.68
C ASP A 106 8.10 0.08 -0.67
N HIS A 107 9.37 -0.26 -0.77
CA HIS A 107 10.44 0.71 -0.73
C HIS A 107 11.57 0.33 -1.67
N SER A 108 12.29 1.32 -2.18
CA SER A 108 13.50 1.03 -2.95
C SER A 108 14.57 0.40 -2.06
N GLU A 109 15.40 -0.45 -2.64
CA GLU A 109 16.67 -0.82 -2.02
C GLU A 109 17.46 0.45 -1.66
N ILE A 110 17.96 0.50 -0.44
CA ILE A 110 19.11 1.34 -0.12
C ILE A 110 20.30 0.61 -0.74
N GLY A 111 21.25 1.31 -1.35
CA GLY A 111 22.51 0.69 -1.83
C GLY A 111 23.39 0.09 -0.72
N ARG A 112 22.81 -0.32 0.42
CA ARG A 112 23.40 -1.02 1.56
C ARG A 112 22.76 -2.42 1.63
N PRO A 113 23.55 -3.50 1.77
CA PRO A 113 23.05 -4.88 1.80
C PRO A 113 22.04 -5.18 2.92
N GLU A 114 22.00 -4.33 3.95
CA GLU A 114 21.31 -4.57 5.22
C GLU A 114 19.82 -4.21 5.20
N ILE A 115 19.35 -3.46 4.18
CA ILE A 115 17.93 -3.11 4.00
C ILE A 115 17.53 -3.46 2.56
N PRO A 116 17.24 -4.74 2.27
CA PRO A 116 16.74 -5.15 0.96
C PRO A 116 15.39 -4.48 0.71
N GLY A 117 15.18 -3.97 -0.50
CA GLY A 117 13.92 -3.37 -0.97
C GLY A 117 13.53 -3.93 -2.32
N SER A 118 12.52 -3.35 -2.97
CA SER A 118 12.12 -3.76 -4.32
C SER A 118 12.53 -2.74 -5.38
N ARG A 119 12.58 -3.21 -6.62
CA ARG A 119 12.51 -2.32 -7.77
C ARG A 119 11.06 -1.88 -7.93
N LEU A 120 10.82 -0.61 -8.27
CA LEU A 120 9.47 -0.06 -8.46
C LEU A 120 8.56 -0.95 -9.35
N LYS A 121 9.11 -1.51 -10.44
CA LYS A 121 8.39 -2.43 -11.33
C LYS A 121 7.87 -3.70 -10.63
N VAL A 122 8.59 -4.17 -9.63
CA VAL A 122 8.22 -5.34 -8.82
C VAL A 122 7.10 -4.96 -7.86
N ALA A 123 7.19 -3.80 -7.20
CA ALA A 123 6.11 -3.27 -6.35
C ALA A 123 4.79 -3.14 -7.13
N LEU A 124 4.85 -2.57 -8.35
CA LEU A 124 3.69 -2.47 -9.24
C LEU A 124 3.12 -3.85 -9.64
N ALA A 125 3.99 -4.79 -10.01
CA ALA A 125 3.56 -6.14 -10.38
C ALA A 125 2.91 -6.88 -9.22
N LYS A 126 3.51 -6.84 -8.02
CA LYS A 126 2.94 -7.41 -6.78
C LYS A 126 1.56 -6.84 -6.50
N ALA A 127 1.42 -5.52 -6.51
CA ALA A 127 0.14 -4.85 -6.28
C ALA A 127 -0.92 -5.29 -7.29
N SER A 128 -0.56 -5.41 -8.56
CA SER A 128 -1.51 -5.82 -9.61
C SER A 128 -2.04 -7.25 -9.43
N PHE A 129 -1.31 -8.14 -8.72
CA PHE A 129 -1.84 -9.47 -8.42
C PHE A 129 -3.05 -9.44 -7.48
N ASN A 130 -3.18 -8.43 -6.63
CA ASN A 130 -4.40 -8.23 -5.84
C ASN A 130 -5.60 -7.97 -6.76
N TYR A 131 -5.46 -7.10 -7.77
CA TYR A 131 -6.53 -6.87 -8.73
C TYR A 131 -6.84 -8.13 -9.55
N LEU A 132 -5.79 -8.81 -10.05
CA LEU A 132 -5.93 -10.02 -10.86
C LEU A 132 -6.52 -11.22 -10.10
N SER A 133 -6.44 -11.25 -8.77
CA SER A 133 -7.12 -12.29 -7.98
C SER A 133 -8.65 -12.14 -7.96
N GLY A 134 -9.17 -10.96 -8.34
CA GLY A 134 -10.61 -10.64 -8.31
C GLY A 134 -11.16 -10.27 -6.93
N ASP A 135 -10.32 -10.29 -5.90
CA ASP A 135 -10.71 -9.96 -4.52
C ASP A 135 -10.76 -8.45 -4.28
N TRP A 136 -10.02 -7.67 -5.07
CA TRP A 136 -9.79 -6.25 -4.87
C TRP A 136 -10.22 -5.42 -6.09
N ASN A 137 -10.95 -4.33 -5.85
CA ASN A 137 -11.44 -3.42 -6.88
C ASN A 137 -10.37 -2.41 -7.33
N TYR A 138 -9.50 -2.00 -6.41
CA TYR A 138 -8.39 -1.07 -6.64
C TYR A 138 -7.16 -1.47 -5.83
N CYS A 139 -5.98 -1.16 -6.37
CA CYS A 139 -4.70 -1.37 -5.71
C CYS A 139 -3.93 -0.06 -5.64
N PHE A 140 -3.39 0.26 -4.46
CA PHE A 140 -2.59 1.45 -4.25
C PHE A 140 -1.20 1.06 -3.77
N VAL A 141 -0.17 1.55 -4.45
CA VAL A 141 1.22 1.32 -4.07
C VAL A 141 1.73 2.58 -3.39
N LEU A 142 2.07 2.48 -2.11
CA LEU A 142 2.77 3.54 -1.39
C LEU A 142 4.27 3.20 -1.40
N PHE A 143 4.99 3.77 -2.37
CA PHE A 143 6.39 3.46 -2.61
C PHE A 143 7.32 4.49 -2.00
N HIS A 144 8.14 4.08 -1.03
CA HIS A 144 9.16 4.92 -0.42
C HIS A 144 10.50 4.80 -1.19
N ASN A 145 10.91 5.86 -1.88
CA ASN A 145 12.16 5.93 -2.62
C ASN A 145 13.33 6.37 -1.71
N ILE A 146 13.92 5.41 -1.00
CA ILE A 146 15.05 5.65 -0.09
C ILE A 146 16.40 5.76 -0.83
N SER A 147 16.42 5.55 -2.16
CA SER A 147 17.67 5.51 -2.94
C SER A 147 18.42 6.85 -2.99
N GLY A 148 17.76 7.96 -2.60
CA GLY A 148 18.31 9.32 -2.64
C GLY A 148 18.41 9.90 -4.05
N LYS A 149 18.01 9.15 -5.08
CA LYS A 149 17.92 9.65 -6.46
C LYS A 149 16.46 9.91 -6.80
N PRO A 150 16.10 11.13 -7.24
CA PRO A 150 14.71 11.43 -7.59
C PRO A 150 14.27 10.55 -8.76
N ILE A 151 13.15 9.85 -8.59
CA ILE A 151 12.58 8.94 -9.59
C ILE A 151 11.59 9.65 -10.52
N LYS A 152 11.04 10.80 -10.10
CA LYS A 152 10.08 11.58 -10.91
C LYS A 152 10.59 11.91 -12.32
N PRO A 153 11.86 12.34 -12.54
CA PRO A 153 12.35 12.58 -13.90
C PRO A 153 12.35 11.33 -14.79
N TYR A 154 12.59 10.16 -14.20
CA TYR A 154 12.53 8.88 -14.92
C TYR A 154 11.09 8.52 -15.30
N LEU A 155 10.14 8.72 -14.39
CA LEU A 155 8.73 8.38 -14.63
C LEU A 155 8.01 9.34 -15.58
N ASN A 156 8.57 10.53 -15.81
CA ASN A 156 8.06 11.50 -16.79
C ASN A 156 8.43 11.16 -18.24
N ARG A 157 9.24 10.12 -18.47
CA ARG A 157 9.54 9.62 -19.80
C ARG A 157 8.29 8.97 -20.42
N GLU A 158 8.17 9.08 -21.75
CA GLU A 158 6.97 8.65 -22.46
C GLU A 158 6.64 7.15 -22.24
N THR A 159 7.67 6.29 -22.30
CA THR A 159 7.51 4.84 -22.10
C THR A 159 7.01 4.53 -20.69
N GLU A 160 7.63 5.13 -19.68
CA GLU A 160 7.27 4.96 -18.27
C GLU A 160 5.84 5.47 -18.01
N GLN A 161 5.44 6.62 -18.58
CA GLN A 161 4.06 7.10 -18.50
C GLN A 161 3.06 6.16 -19.17
N LYS A 162 3.40 5.58 -20.34
CA LYS A 162 2.55 4.57 -21.00
C LYS A 162 2.35 3.34 -20.12
N ILE A 163 3.42 2.87 -19.46
CA ILE A 163 3.36 1.74 -18.54
C ILE A 163 2.50 2.09 -17.32
N LEU A 164 2.71 3.24 -16.68
CA LEU A 164 1.92 3.66 -15.53
C LEU A 164 0.43 3.80 -15.87
N ARG A 165 0.09 4.39 -17.02
CA ARG A 165 -1.29 4.43 -17.52
C ARG A 165 -1.89 3.04 -17.72
N PHE A 166 -1.12 2.10 -18.24
CA PHE A 166 -1.58 0.71 -18.37
C PHE A 166 -1.92 0.10 -17.00
N TYR A 167 -1.06 0.26 -15.99
CA TYR A 167 -1.35 -0.22 -14.63
C TYR A 167 -2.60 0.44 -14.03
N GLU A 168 -2.76 1.74 -14.20
CA GLU A 168 -3.91 2.48 -13.66
C GLU A 168 -5.22 2.10 -14.39
N GLU A 169 -5.22 2.12 -15.72
CA GLU A 169 -6.43 1.93 -16.53
C GLU A 169 -6.84 0.46 -16.69
N ARG A 170 -5.88 -0.47 -16.69
CA ARG A 170 -6.14 -1.90 -16.99
C ARG A 170 -6.03 -2.81 -15.77
N LEU A 171 -5.25 -2.40 -14.77
CA LEU A 171 -5.01 -3.19 -13.56
C LEU A 171 -5.46 -2.45 -12.30
N HIS A 172 -6.15 -1.32 -12.44
CA HIS A 172 -6.66 -0.48 -11.34
C HIS A 172 -5.62 -0.23 -10.24
N THR A 173 -4.36 -0.14 -10.64
CA THR A 173 -3.21 -0.06 -9.75
C THR A 173 -2.59 1.33 -9.85
N LYS A 174 -2.67 2.12 -8.77
CA LYS A 174 -2.17 3.49 -8.71
C LYS A 174 -0.95 3.60 -7.82
N LEU A 175 0.05 4.35 -8.29
CA LEU A 175 1.33 4.54 -7.61
C LEU A 175 1.41 5.91 -6.94
N TYR A 176 1.79 5.92 -5.66
CA TYR A 176 2.19 7.11 -4.92
C TYR A 176 3.64 6.97 -4.47
N ILE A 177 4.44 7.99 -4.78
CA ILE A 177 5.87 8.00 -4.48
C ILE A 177 6.16 9.01 -3.38
N PHE A 178 6.97 8.57 -2.44
CA PHE A 178 7.47 9.34 -1.31
C PHE A 178 8.99 9.37 -1.42
N GLU A 179 9.55 10.58 -1.43
CA GLU A 179 10.99 10.86 -1.58
C GLU A 179 11.43 11.87 -0.52
#